data_AF-A0A2E6YQ67-F1
#
_entry.id   AF-A0A2E6YQ67-F1
#
_cell.length_a   1.000
_cell.length_b   1.000
_cell.length_c   1.000
_cell.angle_alpha   90.00
_cell.angle_beta   90.00
_cell.angle_gamma   90.00
#
_symmetry.space_group_name_H-M   'P 1'
#
loop_
_entity.id
_entity.type
_entity.pdbx_description
1 polymer ?
#
loop_
_entity_poly.entity_id
_entity_poly.type
_entity_poly.pdbx_seq_one_letter_code
_entity_poly.pdbx_strand_id
1 'polypeptide(L)'
;MPIYGVAEDEGLYKGPYHDENTGDRNQRMAWWREARFGLFIHWGVYAVPAGTHKGEQIENIGEWIMHYGRIPVSEYQQYSREFNPVNYDPEAWVRLAKDAGMKYIVITAKHHDGFALFDTAASDWNVVDSTPHAKDLLKPLAEAARKHGIKLGFYYSQAQDWVHPGGATWEGRWDPAQNGNMDDYLRNIAVPQVRELLSNYGEISILWWDTPIDMTADRAAMFDGLTDLQPGIIFNNRLIYGKDGVYGEVGDLRTPEQHIPPTGLDYDWEACQTMNTTWGYKSYDDDWKSSEQL
;
A
#
# COMPACT_ATOMS: atom_id res chain seq x y z
N MET A 1 23.45 2.36 -6.40
CA MET A 1 22.23 3.21 -6.32
C MET A 1 22.45 4.41 -7.22
N PRO A 2 21.68 4.60 -8.29
CA PRO A 2 21.62 5.90 -8.95
C PRO A 2 20.91 6.86 -8.01
N ILE A 3 21.57 7.97 -7.72
CA ILE A 3 21.03 9.12 -7.01
C ILE A 3 20.06 9.81 -7.97
N TYR A 4 18.76 9.54 -7.82
CA TYR A 4 17.71 10.28 -8.49
C TYR A 4 17.60 11.67 -7.84
N GLY A 5 17.46 12.70 -8.69
CA GLY A 5 17.76 14.10 -8.38
C GLY A 5 17.25 14.59 -7.03
N VAL A 6 18.18 15.09 -6.21
CA VAL A 6 17.86 15.89 -5.04
C VAL A 6 17.37 17.25 -5.54
N ALA A 7 16.11 17.59 -5.28
CA ALA A 7 15.59 18.91 -5.60
C ALA A 7 16.35 19.97 -4.80
N GLU A 8 16.93 20.95 -5.49
CA GLU A 8 17.52 22.15 -4.89
C GLU A 8 16.40 23.08 -4.38
N ASP A 9 16.33 23.24 -3.06
CA ASP A 9 15.90 24.44 -2.32
C ASP A 9 14.54 25.12 -2.64
N GLU A 10 13.53 24.37 -3.11
CA GLU A 10 12.11 24.74 -2.97
C GLU A 10 11.54 24.08 -1.70
N GLY A 11 10.80 24.84 -0.90
CA GLY A 11 10.43 24.48 0.48
C GLY A 11 10.04 23.01 0.70
N LEU A 12 10.62 22.37 1.71
CA LEU A 12 10.34 20.98 2.06
C LEU A 12 8.84 20.76 2.26
N TYR A 13 8.29 19.73 1.60
CA TYR A 13 6.92 19.28 1.86
C TYR A 13 6.78 18.98 3.36
N LYS A 14 5.77 19.55 4.00
CA LYS A 14 5.57 19.47 5.45
C LYS A 14 4.61 18.36 5.87
N GLY A 15 3.70 17.99 4.98
CA GLY A 15 2.66 17.01 5.23
C GLY A 15 1.55 17.49 6.18
N PRO A 16 0.50 16.68 6.31
CA PRO A 16 -0.56 16.94 7.27
C PRO A 16 -0.05 16.80 8.70
N TYR A 17 -0.72 17.48 9.63
CA TYR A 17 -0.36 17.53 11.06
C TYR A 17 1.04 18.11 11.37
N HIS A 18 1.71 18.79 10.42
CA HIS A 18 3.01 19.43 10.67
C HIS A 18 2.97 20.43 11.84
N ASP A 19 1.87 21.18 11.98
CA ASP A 19 1.71 22.19 13.04
C ASP A 19 0.99 21.61 14.29
N GLU A 20 0.80 20.29 14.36
CA GLU A 20 0.21 19.62 15.52
C GLU A 20 1.15 19.72 16.73
N ASN A 21 0.63 20.20 17.87
CA ASN A 21 1.43 20.26 19.08
C ASN A 21 1.62 18.85 19.69
N THR A 22 2.62 18.70 20.55
CA THR A 22 2.97 17.41 21.17
C THR A 22 1.82 16.77 21.96
N GLY A 23 0.95 17.57 22.58
CA GLY A 23 -0.20 17.08 23.34
C GLY A 23 -1.24 16.42 22.44
N ASP A 24 -1.64 17.12 21.37
CA ASP A 24 -2.61 16.64 20.39
C ASP A 24 -2.07 15.40 19.65
N ARG A 25 -0.80 15.44 19.24
CA ARG A 25 -0.11 14.29 18.65
C ARG A 25 -0.14 13.07 19.56
N ASN A 26 0.16 13.26 20.85
CA ASN A 26 0.15 12.17 21.82
C ASN A 26 -1.25 11.57 22.01
N GLN A 27 -2.29 12.41 21.98
CA GLN A 27 -3.68 11.94 22.04
C GLN A 27 -4.05 11.14 20.78
N ARG A 28 -3.71 11.64 19.59
CA ARG A 28 -4.00 10.98 18.31
C ARG A 28 -3.27 9.64 18.16
N MET A 29 -1.99 9.60 18.53
CA MET A 29 -1.14 8.40 18.41
C MET A 29 -1.35 7.38 19.53
N ALA A 30 -2.08 7.72 20.61
CA ALA A 30 -2.21 6.87 21.80
C ALA A 30 -2.70 5.45 21.47
N TRP A 31 -3.80 5.34 20.71
CA TRP A 31 -4.38 4.04 20.37
C TRP A 31 -3.40 3.16 19.57
N TRP A 32 -2.64 3.76 18.65
CA TRP A 32 -1.71 3.03 17.78
C TRP A 32 -0.48 2.58 18.55
N ARG A 33 0.03 3.42 19.46
CA ARG A 33 1.10 3.02 20.39
C ARG A 33 0.63 1.91 21.33
N GLU A 34 -0.63 1.87 21.73
CA GLU A 34 -1.19 0.77 22.53
C GLU A 34 -1.44 -0.49 21.69
N ALA A 35 -1.76 -0.34 20.41
CA ALA A 35 -2.12 -1.43 19.52
C ALA A 35 -0.99 -2.47 19.36
N ARG A 36 0.26 -1.99 19.16
CA ARG A 36 1.53 -2.74 19.05
C ARG A 36 1.63 -3.80 17.94
N PHE A 37 0.54 -4.46 17.58
CA PHE A 37 0.52 -5.62 16.70
C PHE A 37 -0.66 -5.55 15.74
N GLY A 38 -0.37 -5.68 14.45
CA GLY A 38 -1.33 -5.59 13.35
C GLY A 38 -1.08 -6.64 12.27
N LEU A 39 -2.07 -6.81 11.40
CA LEU A 39 -2.00 -7.69 10.23
C LEU A 39 -1.74 -6.86 8.97
N PHE A 40 -0.75 -7.26 8.18
CA PHE A 40 -0.60 -6.76 6.81
C PHE A 40 -1.17 -7.77 5.82
N ILE A 41 -2.03 -7.33 4.90
CA ILE A 41 -2.61 -8.16 3.84
C ILE A 41 -2.14 -7.61 2.48
N HIS A 42 -1.28 -8.37 1.80
CA HIS A 42 -0.93 -8.13 0.40
C HIS A 42 -1.75 -9.05 -0.48
N TRP A 43 -2.74 -8.45 -1.15
CA TRP A 43 -3.62 -9.17 -2.06
C TRP A 43 -3.93 -8.34 -3.31
N GLY A 44 -4.00 -9.01 -4.46
CA GLY A 44 -4.14 -8.39 -5.76
C GLY A 44 -4.06 -9.43 -6.88
N VAL A 45 -4.06 -8.96 -8.13
CA VAL A 45 -4.02 -9.85 -9.32
C VAL A 45 -2.78 -10.72 -9.34
N TYR A 46 -1.65 -10.27 -8.77
CA TYR A 46 -0.42 -11.07 -8.63
C TYR A 46 -0.61 -12.41 -7.90
N ALA A 47 -1.67 -12.56 -7.09
CA ALA A 47 -2.00 -13.82 -6.44
C ALA A 47 -2.50 -14.91 -7.42
N VAL A 48 -2.94 -14.54 -8.63
CA VAL A 48 -3.37 -15.48 -9.67
C VAL A 48 -2.17 -16.24 -10.28
N PRO A 49 -1.15 -15.58 -10.86
CA PRO A 49 0.03 -16.29 -11.34
C PRO A 49 0.88 -16.86 -10.21
N ALA A 50 0.78 -16.31 -8.99
CA ALA A 50 1.39 -16.85 -7.77
C ALA A 50 2.89 -17.20 -7.91
N GLY A 51 3.64 -16.31 -8.56
CA GLY A 51 5.07 -16.46 -8.86
C GLY A 51 5.40 -17.17 -10.18
N THR A 52 4.44 -17.74 -10.90
CA THR A 52 4.69 -18.46 -12.16
C THR A 52 4.09 -17.73 -13.36
N HIS A 53 4.90 -17.46 -14.38
CA HIS A 53 4.46 -16.88 -15.64
C HIS A 53 4.85 -17.79 -16.81
N LYS A 54 3.91 -18.17 -17.67
CA LYS A 54 4.13 -19.06 -18.83
C LYS A 54 4.88 -20.37 -18.50
N GLY A 55 4.65 -20.92 -17.30
CA GLY A 55 5.29 -22.15 -16.85
C GLY A 55 6.69 -21.97 -16.25
N GLU A 56 7.18 -20.74 -16.15
CA GLU A 56 8.45 -20.40 -15.53
C GLU A 56 8.23 -19.76 -14.17
N GLN A 57 8.98 -20.21 -13.17
CA GLN A 57 9.03 -19.58 -11.86
C GLN A 57 9.82 -18.28 -11.93
N ILE A 58 9.17 -17.18 -11.58
CA ILE A 58 9.80 -15.87 -11.53
C ILE A 58 10.54 -15.71 -10.20
N GLU A 59 11.76 -15.20 -10.28
CA GLU A 59 12.59 -14.94 -9.12
C GLU A 59 12.00 -13.82 -8.25
N ASN A 60 12.48 -13.72 -7.00
CA ASN A 60 12.11 -12.64 -6.07
C ASN A 60 10.64 -12.67 -5.57
N ILE A 61 10.12 -11.60 -5.00
CA ILE A 61 8.82 -11.56 -4.31
C ILE A 61 7.61 -11.60 -5.26
N GLY A 62 6.50 -12.21 -4.79
CA GLY A 62 5.36 -12.61 -5.61
C GLY A 62 4.57 -11.44 -6.20
N GLU A 63 4.37 -10.37 -5.45
CA GLU A 63 3.66 -9.16 -5.88
C GLU A 63 4.44 -8.31 -6.89
N TRP A 64 5.74 -8.60 -7.08
CA TRP A 64 6.61 -7.98 -8.09
C TRP A 64 6.77 -8.82 -9.36
N ILE A 65 5.99 -9.91 -9.51
CA ILE A 65 6.07 -10.81 -10.66
C ILE A 65 6.00 -10.08 -12.01
N MET A 66 5.17 -9.03 -12.12
CA MET A 66 5.05 -8.24 -13.34
C MET A 66 6.37 -7.56 -13.72
N HIS A 67 7.07 -7.00 -12.73
CA HIS A 67 8.35 -6.31 -12.91
C HIS A 67 9.49 -7.31 -13.19
N TYR A 68 9.67 -8.32 -12.33
CA TYR A 68 10.79 -9.27 -12.48
C TYR A 68 10.63 -10.18 -13.69
N GLY A 69 9.40 -10.56 -14.03
CA GLY A 69 9.10 -11.29 -15.25
C GLY A 69 9.06 -10.41 -16.50
N ARG A 70 9.21 -9.08 -16.35
CA ARG A 70 9.05 -8.07 -17.41
C ARG A 70 7.79 -8.32 -18.24
N ILE A 71 6.70 -8.70 -17.56
CA ILE A 71 5.45 -9.12 -18.19
C ILE A 71 4.82 -7.88 -18.84
N PRO A 72 4.50 -7.91 -20.15
CA PRO A 72 3.81 -6.81 -20.81
C PRO A 72 2.47 -6.49 -20.14
N VAL A 73 2.09 -5.22 -20.09
CA VAL A 73 0.85 -4.73 -19.44
C VAL A 73 -0.36 -5.50 -19.96
N SER A 74 -0.51 -5.59 -21.28
CA SER A 74 -1.64 -6.28 -21.93
C SER A 74 -1.74 -7.77 -21.58
N GLU A 75 -0.61 -8.39 -21.27
CA GLU A 75 -0.55 -9.78 -20.87
C GLU A 75 -0.84 -9.95 -19.38
N TYR A 76 -0.23 -9.13 -18.52
CA TYR A 76 -0.50 -9.16 -17.09
C TYR A 76 -1.98 -8.91 -16.78
N GLN A 77 -2.61 -7.99 -17.52
CA GLN A 77 -4.03 -7.70 -17.38
C GLN A 77 -4.92 -8.93 -17.64
N GLN A 78 -4.47 -9.95 -18.37
CA GLN A 78 -5.26 -11.17 -18.59
C GLN A 78 -5.50 -11.95 -17.28
N TYR A 79 -4.61 -11.87 -16.30
CA TYR A 79 -4.76 -12.55 -15.01
C TYR A 79 -5.99 -12.06 -14.22
N SER A 80 -6.45 -10.83 -14.45
CA SER A 80 -7.69 -10.32 -13.84
C SER A 80 -8.93 -11.15 -14.20
N ARG A 81 -8.94 -11.79 -15.37
CA ARG A 81 -10.05 -12.63 -15.83
C ARG A 81 -10.19 -13.92 -15.03
N GLU A 82 -9.14 -14.33 -14.36
CA GLU A 82 -9.10 -15.50 -13.47
C GLU A 82 -9.23 -15.10 -11.99
N PHE A 83 -9.16 -13.80 -11.68
CA PHE A 83 -9.32 -13.29 -10.33
C PHE A 83 -10.80 -13.37 -9.90
N ASN A 84 -11.19 -14.51 -9.32
CA ASN A 84 -12.53 -14.74 -8.77
C ASN A 84 -12.44 -15.38 -7.37
N PRO A 85 -12.29 -14.60 -6.30
CA PRO A 85 -12.09 -15.13 -4.97
C PRO A 85 -13.40 -15.60 -4.34
N VAL A 86 -13.89 -16.75 -4.80
CA VAL A 86 -15.16 -17.36 -4.36
C VAL A 86 -15.18 -17.77 -2.88
N ASN A 87 -14.00 -17.88 -2.26
CA ASN A 87 -13.82 -18.21 -0.84
C ASN A 87 -13.48 -16.98 0.02
N TYR A 88 -13.60 -15.76 -0.52
CA TYR A 88 -13.37 -14.54 0.24
C TYR A 88 -14.43 -14.36 1.34
N ASP A 89 -13.99 -14.42 2.60
CA ASP A 89 -14.80 -14.14 3.79
C ASP A 89 -14.07 -13.11 4.67
N PRO A 90 -14.41 -11.80 4.57
CA PRO A 90 -13.80 -10.77 5.39
C PRO A 90 -14.10 -10.93 6.89
N GLU A 91 -15.21 -11.55 7.27
CA GLU A 91 -15.51 -11.82 8.68
C GLU A 91 -14.54 -12.87 9.23
N ALA A 92 -14.19 -13.89 8.45
CA ALA A 92 -13.16 -14.85 8.85
C ALA A 92 -11.79 -14.19 9.01
N TRP A 93 -11.39 -13.31 8.09
CA TRP A 93 -10.11 -12.61 8.16
C TRP A 93 -10.00 -11.72 9.39
N VAL A 94 -11.05 -10.93 9.67
CA VAL A 94 -11.06 -10.03 10.84
C VAL A 94 -11.11 -10.82 12.15
N ARG A 95 -11.87 -11.91 12.22
CA ARG A 95 -11.87 -12.79 13.39
C ARG A 95 -10.49 -13.43 13.59
N LEU A 96 -9.85 -13.90 12.53
CA LEU A 96 -8.50 -14.47 12.61
C LEU A 96 -7.49 -13.46 13.19
N ALA A 97 -7.49 -12.22 12.68
CA ALA A 97 -6.62 -11.16 13.21
C ALA A 97 -6.90 -10.90 14.70
N LYS A 98 -8.17 -10.81 15.07
CA LYS A 98 -8.60 -10.58 16.45
C LYS A 98 -8.21 -11.73 17.39
N ASP A 99 -8.40 -12.97 16.96
CA ASP A 99 -8.06 -14.18 17.72
C ASP A 99 -6.55 -14.32 17.90
N ALA A 100 -5.76 -13.86 16.91
CA ALA A 100 -4.31 -13.72 17.01
C ALA A 100 -3.85 -12.54 17.90
N GLY A 101 -4.77 -11.74 18.43
CA GLY A 101 -4.49 -10.62 19.32
C GLY A 101 -4.18 -9.29 18.64
N MET A 102 -4.15 -9.27 17.30
CA MET A 102 -3.89 -8.06 16.50
C MET A 102 -5.00 -7.02 16.70
N LYS A 103 -4.64 -5.74 16.62
CA LYS A 103 -5.55 -4.61 16.90
C LYS A 103 -5.93 -3.82 15.66
N TYR A 104 -5.19 -3.98 14.57
CA TYR A 104 -5.43 -3.32 13.31
C TYR A 104 -5.08 -4.21 12.13
N ILE A 105 -5.65 -3.89 10.97
CA ILE A 105 -5.35 -4.51 9.68
C ILE A 105 -4.94 -3.40 8.72
N VAL A 106 -3.88 -3.61 7.95
CA VAL A 106 -3.52 -2.79 6.78
C VAL A 106 -3.61 -3.70 5.55
N ILE A 107 -4.46 -3.35 4.59
CA ILE A 107 -4.62 -4.11 3.33
C ILE A 107 -4.20 -3.27 2.13
N THR A 108 -3.57 -3.89 1.13
CA THR A 108 -3.27 -3.26 -0.15
C THR A 108 -4.55 -2.86 -0.88
N ALA A 109 -4.95 -1.60 -0.79
CA ALA A 109 -6.06 -1.07 -1.61
C ALA A 109 -5.66 -1.03 -3.08
N LYS A 110 -4.39 -0.70 -3.34
CA LYS A 110 -3.74 -0.79 -4.64
C LYS A 110 -2.23 -1.02 -4.45
N HIS A 111 -1.67 -2.03 -5.12
CA HIS A 111 -0.22 -2.28 -5.17
C HIS A 111 0.40 -1.67 -6.43
N HIS A 112 1.70 -1.89 -6.66
CA HIS A 112 2.42 -1.33 -7.82
C HIS A 112 1.89 -1.81 -9.17
N ASP A 113 1.18 -2.94 -9.24
CA ASP A 113 0.52 -3.39 -10.48
C ASP A 113 -0.72 -2.57 -10.85
N GLY A 114 -1.04 -1.54 -10.05
CA GLY A 114 -2.11 -0.58 -10.32
C GLY A 114 -3.51 -1.12 -10.07
N PHE A 115 -3.66 -2.40 -9.71
CA PHE A 115 -4.98 -3.01 -9.59
C PHE A 115 -5.68 -2.59 -8.29
N ALA A 116 -6.79 -1.88 -8.42
CA ALA A 116 -7.58 -1.45 -7.26
C ALA A 116 -8.50 -2.58 -6.75
N LEU A 117 -8.39 -2.93 -5.47
CA LEU A 117 -9.27 -3.90 -4.80
C LEU A 117 -10.68 -3.36 -4.50
N PHE A 118 -11.01 -2.17 -4.99
CA PHE A 118 -12.21 -1.43 -4.63
C PHE A 118 -12.87 -0.79 -5.84
N ASP A 119 -14.13 -0.43 -5.70
CA ASP A 119 -14.91 0.23 -6.76
C ASP A 119 -14.46 1.69 -6.89
N THR A 120 -13.71 2.01 -7.94
CA THR A 120 -13.15 3.34 -8.19
C THR A 120 -13.62 3.87 -9.53
N ALA A 121 -14.08 5.12 -9.55
CA ALA A 121 -14.45 5.78 -10.81
C ALA A 121 -13.23 6.29 -11.61
N ALA A 122 -12.02 6.22 -11.05
CA ALA A 122 -10.82 6.76 -11.65
C ALA A 122 -10.20 5.85 -12.73
N SER A 123 -10.53 4.55 -12.72
CA SER A 123 -9.95 3.56 -13.62
C SER A 123 -10.80 2.31 -13.72
N ASP A 124 -10.93 1.74 -14.92
CA ASP A 124 -11.52 0.42 -15.14
C ASP A 124 -10.62 -0.73 -14.65
N TRP A 125 -9.34 -0.46 -14.33
CA TRP A 125 -8.39 -1.45 -13.79
C TRP A 125 -8.61 -1.68 -12.27
N ASN A 126 -9.80 -2.16 -11.96
CA ASN A 126 -10.27 -2.42 -10.60
C ASN A 126 -11.03 -3.74 -10.50
N VAL A 127 -11.31 -4.21 -9.29
CA VAL A 127 -11.98 -5.50 -9.07
C VAL A 127 -13.41 -5.57 -9.62
N VAL A 128 -14.14 -4.46 -9.67
CA VAL A 128 -15.52 -4.42 -10.15
C VAL A 128 -15.58 -4.55 -11.67
N ASP A 129 -14.74 -3.79 -12.37
CA ASP A 129 -14.83 -3.66 -13.83
C ASP A 129 -13.96 -4.67 -14.58
N SER A 130 -12.82 -5.09 -14.01
CA SER A 130 -11.83 -5.94 -14.70
C SER A 130 -11.88 -7.42 -14.32
N THR A 131 -12.78 -7.86 -13.42
CA THR A 131 -12.79 -9.25 -12.95
C THR A 131 -14.17 -9.90 -12.96
N PRO A 132 -14.25 -11.24 -13.03
CA PRO A 132 -15.51 -11.96 -12.81
C PRO A 132 -16.08 -11.81 -11.39
N HIS A 133 -15.32 -11.31 -10.41
CA HIS A 133 -15.82 -11.07 -9.06
C HIS A 133 -16.86 -9.93 -9.02
N ALA A 134 -16.59 -8.86 -9.78
CA ALA A 134 -17.50 -7.74 -10.04
C ALA A 134 -18.09 -7.05 -8.79
N LYS A 135 -17.35 -7.05 -7.67
CA LYS A 135 -17.78 -6.46 -6.39
C LYS A 135 -16.59 -5.86 -5.64
N ASP A 136 -16.84 -4.76 -4.92
CA ASP A 136 -15.86 -4.14 -4.05
C ASP A 136 -15.41 -5.10 -2.93
N LEU A 137 -14.10 -5.31 -2.78
CA LEU A 137 -13.55 -6.21 -1.76
C LEU A 137 -13.26 -5.49 -0.43
N LEU A 138 -12.96 -4.19 -0.46
CA LEU A 138 -12.58 -3.44 0.74
C LEU A 138 -13.79 -3.04 1.59
N LYS A 139 -14.94 -2.77 0.97
CA LYS A 139 -16.17 -2.39 1.69
C LYS A 139 -16.64 -3.42 2.71
N PRO A 140 -16.81 -4.72 2.37
CA PRO A 140 -17.20 -5.70 3.37
C PRO A 140 -16.10 -5.97 4.42
N LEU A 141 -14.82 -5.75 4.09
CA LEU A 141 -13.74 -5.82 5.07
C LEU A 141 -13.82 -4.66 6.09
N ALA A 142 -14.09 -3.45 5.64
CA ALA A 142 -14.28 -2.27 6.49
C ALA A 142 -15.48 -2.46 7.44
N GLU A 143 -16.58 -3.01 6.93
CA GLU A 143 -17.75 -3.35 7.73
C GLU A 143 -17.43 -4.40 8.81
N ALA A 144 -16.71 -5.46 8.44
CA ALA A 144 -16.28 -6.51 9.37
C ALA A 144 -15.30 -5.97 10.43
N ALA A 145 -14.30 -5.18 10.02
CA ALA A 145 -13.32 -4.59 10.92
C ALA A 145 -14.01 -3.72 12.00
N ARG A 146 -14.90 -2.83 11.57
CA ARG A 146 -15.71 -1.99 12.48
C ARG A 146 -16.56 -2.83 13.44
N LYS A 147 -17.25 -3.87 12.93
CA LYS A 147 -18.08 -4.75 13.75
C LYS A 147 -17.30 -5.44 14.87
N HIS A 148 -16.05 -5.82 14.60
CA HIS A 148 -15.21 -6.55 15.56
C HIS A 148 -14.30 -5.65 16.41
N GLY A 149 -14.33 -4.34 16.18
CA GLY A 149 -13.49 -3.37 16.88
C GLY A 149 -12.03 -3.41 16.44
N ILE A 150 -11.75 -3.84 15.21
CA ILE A 150 -10.42 -3.80 14.61
C ILE A 150 -10.28 -2.52 13.80
N LYS A 151 -9.19 -1.77 14.03
CA LYS A 151 -8.87 -0.57 13.27
C LYS A 151 -8.44 -0.98 11.85
N LEU A 152 -8.96 -0.31 10.82
CA LEU A 152 -8.63 -0.61 9.43
C LEU A 152 -7.74 0.48 8.85
N GLY A 153 -6.74 0.06 8.10
CA GLY A 153 -5.90 0.89 7.28
C GLY A 153 -5.81 0.40 5.85
N PHE A 154 -5.46 1.32 4.96
CA PHE A 154 -5.19 1.02 3.56
C PHE A 154 -3.74 1.31 3.22
N TYR A 155 -3.06 0.30 2.69
CA TYR A 155 -1.86 0.51 1.92
C TYR A 155 -2.24 1.04 0.54
N TYR A 156 -1.47 2.00 0.04
CA TYR A 156 -1.65 2.55 -1.29
C TYR A 156 -0.30 2.88 -1.94
N SER A 157 0.01 2.23 -3.06
CA SER A 157 1.15 2.62 -3.88
C SER A 157 0.82 3.88 -4.67
N GLN A 158 1.24 5.03 -4.16
CA GLN A 158 0.89 6.33 -4.70
C GLN A 158 1.62 6.65 -5.99
N ALA A 159 2.91 6.27 -6.05
CA ALA A 159 3.78 6.71 -7.12
C ALA A 159 3.92 5.64 -8.21
N GLN A 160 4.15 4.40 -7.80
CA GLN A 160 4.26 3.29 -8.72
C GLN A 160 2.90 2.78 -9.18
N ASP A 161 2.75 2.69 -10.49
CA ASP A 161 1.61 2.06 -11.14
C ASP A 161 2.08 1.54 -12.50
N TRP A 162 2.28 0.23 -12.59
CA TRP A 162 2.92 -0.42 -13.72
C TRP A 162 1.95 -0.64 -14.90
N VAL A 163 0.66 -0.37 -14.70
CA VAL A 163 -0.38 -0.50 -15.72
C VAL A 163 -0.82 0.87 -16.23
N HIS A 164 -0.95 1.86 -15.35
CA HIS A 164 -1.37 3.20 -15.75
C HIS A 164 -0.24 3.99 -16.43
N PRO A 165 -0.48 4.54 -17.64
CA PRO A 165 0.49 5.38 -18.30
C PRO A 165 0.89 6.59 -17.44
N GLY A 166 2.19 6.77 -17.22
CA GLY A 166 2.72 7.85 -16.39
C GLY A 166 3.03 7.45 -14.95
N GLY A 167 2.46 6.35 -14.45
CA GLY A 167 2.88 5.75 -13.19
C GLY A 167 4.37 5.43 -13.17
N ALA A 168 5.00 5.58 -12.01
CA ALA A 168 6.41 5.30 -11.84
C ALA A 168 6.68 3.79 -11.91
N THR A 169 7.91 3.45 -12.29
CA THR A 169 8.40 2.07 -12.34
C THR A 169 9.78 2.02 -11.72
N TRP A 170 10.02 1.07 -10.82
CA TRP A 170 11.37 0.75 -10.38
C TRP A 170 12.24 0.30 -11.56
N GLU A 171 13.51 0.71 -11.61
CA GLU A 171 14.49 0.36 -12.66
C GLU A 171 14.05 0.66 -14.12
N GLY A 172 13.09 1.57 -14.28
CA GLY A 172 12.63 2.02 -15.59
C GLY A 172 11.56 1.14 -16.23
N ARG A 173 10.94 1.69 -17.28
CA ARG A 173 9.82 1.10 -18.00
C ARG A 173 10.27 -0.05 -18.89
N TRP A 174 9.46 -1.10 -18.96
CA TRP A 174 9.69 -2.25 -19.86
C TRP A 174 8.60 -2.42 -20.91
N ASP A 175 7.48 -1.71 -20.77
CA ASP A 175 6.38 -1.73 -21.73
C ASP A 175 6.08 -0.30 -22.22
N PRO A 176 5.96 -0.05 -23.54
CA PRO A 176 5.52 1.24 -24.07
C PRO A 176 4.21 1.77 -23.51
N ALA A 177 3.30 0.91 -23.03
CA ALA A 177 2.05 1.30 -22.37
C ALA A 177 2.28 2.10 -21.06
N GLN A 178 3.44 1.96 -20.42
CA GLN A 178 3.82 2.73 -19.23
C GLN A 178 4.19 4.19 -19.57
N ASN A 179 4.45 4.44 -20.86
CA ASN A 179 4.23 5.66 -21.65
C ASN A 179 3.31 6.77 -21.12
N GLY A 180 3.68 7.58 -20.12
CA GLY A 180 2.87 8.76 -19.78
C GLY A 180 3.52 9.81 -18.89
N ASN A 181 2.70 10.76 -18.45
CA ASN A 181 3.06 11.87 -17.56
C ASN A 181 2.62 11.55 -16.11
N MET A 182 3.57 11.59 -15.18
CA MET A 182 3.33 11.28 -13.76
C MET A 182 2.32 12.21 -13.09
N ASP A 183 2.33 13.52 -13.43
CA ASP A 183 1.41 14.48 -12.81
C ASP A 183 -0.03 14.25 -13.27
N ASP A 184 -0.22 13.83 -14.53
CA ASP A 184 -1.53 13.42 -15.03
C ASP A 184 -2.00 12.13 -14.36
N TYR A 185 -1.12 11.14 -14.18
CA TYR A 185 -1.44 9.93 -13.40
C TYR A 185 -1.85 10.28 -11.97
N LEU A 186 -1.08 11.12 -11.27
CA LEU A 186 -1.41 11.52 -9.90
C LEU A 186 -2.75 12.26 -9.82
N ARG A 187 -2.99 13.24 -10.70
CA ARG A 187 -4.22 14.04 -10.71
C ARG A 187 -5.46 13.24 -11.08
N ASN A 188 -5.34 12.31 -12.01
CA ASN A 188 -6.50 11.62 -12.58
C ASN A 188 -6.76 10.25 -11.94
N ILE A 189 -5.75 9.62 -11.36
CA ILE A 189 -5.82 8.26 -10.80
C ILE A 189 -5.56 8.30 -9.30
N ALA A 190 -4.34 8.65 -8.89
CA ALA A 190 -3.91 8.41 -7.52
C ALA A 190 -4.64 9.27 -6.48
N VAL A 191 -4.76 10.58 -6.73
CA VAL A 191 -5.43 11.51 -5.82
C VAL A 191 -6.94 11.21 -5.74
N PRO A 192 -7.68 10.98 -6.85
CA PRO A 192 -9.07 10.55 -6.80
C PRO A 192 -9.28 9.24 -6.04
N GLN A 193 -8.43 8.23 -6.28
CA GLN A 193 -8.52 6.93 -5.58
C GLN A 193 -8.32 7.06 -4.07
N VAL A 194 -7.33 7.83 -3.63
CA VAL A 194 -7.12 8.08 -2.19
C VAL A 194 -8.32 8.83 -1.59
N ARG A 195 -8.88 9.81 -2.31
CA ARG A 195 -10.11 10.50 -1.86
C ARG A 195 -11.27 9.54 -1.67
N GLU A 196 -11.49 8.60 -2.59
CA GLU A 196 -12.53 7.57 -2.50
C GLU A 196 -12.31 6.66 -1.28
N LEU A 197 -11.07 6.18 -1.08
CA LEU A 197 -10.69 5.34 0.07
C LEU A 197 -10.97 6.04 1.41
N LEU A 198 -10.73 7.34 1.49
CA LEU A 198 -10.95 8.13 2.70
C LEU A 198 -12.41 8.64 2.85
N SER A 199 -13.30 8.38 1.88
CA SER A 199 -14.68 8.86 1.93
C SER A 199 -15.73 7.74 1.98
N ASN A 200 -15.46 6.58 1.36
CA ASN A 200 -16.50 5.60 1.04
C ASN A 200 -16.55 4.38 1.99
N TYR A 201 -15.56 4.24 2.88
CA TYR A 201 -15.34 3.01 3.67
C TYR A 201 -15.60 3.17 5.18
N GLY A 202 -16.08 4.34 5.63
CA GLY A 202 -16.27 4.65 7.04
C GLY A 202 -15.00 5.18 7.69
N GLU A 203 -14.77 4.87 8.98
CA GLU A 203 -13.55 5.29 9.69
C GLU A 203 -12.35 4.49 9.17
N ILE A 204 -11.35 5.20 8.65
CA ILE A 204 -10.05 4.64 8.24
C ILE A 204 -8.97 5.22 9.13
N SER A 205 -8.22 4.34 9.79
CA SER A 205 -7.31 4.70 10.88
C SER A 205 -5.86 4.84 10.42
N ILE A 206 -5.47 4.17 9.33
CA ILE A 206 -4.11 4.21 8.80
C ILE A 206 -4.14 4.37 7.27
N LEU A 207 -3.32 5.27 6.74
CA LEU A 207 -2.97 5.34 5.32
C LEU A 207 -1.47 5.05 5.17
N TRP A 208 -1.14 3.93 4.53
CA TRP A 208 0.22 3.43 4.43
C TRP A 208 0.72 3.61 3.00
N TRP A 209 1.55 4.63 2.78
CA TRP A 209 2.15 4.94 1.46
C TRP A 209 3.28 4.00 1.13
N ASP A 210 3.57 3.79 -0.16
CA ASP A 210 4.72 2.99 -0.53
C ASP A 210 5.45 3.41 -1.80
N THR A 211 6.78 3.42 -1.66
CA THR A 211 7.78 3.78 -2.68
C THR A 211 7.56 5.17 -3.30
N PRO A 212 8.19 6.23 -2.77
CA PRO A 212 8.04 7.60 -3.29
C PRO A 212 8.88 7.87 -4.54
N ILE A 213 8.89 6.94 -5.50
CA ILE A 213 9.61 7.10 -6.77
C ILE A 213 9.06 8.31 -7.51
N ASP A 214 9.95 9.20 -7.94
CA ASP A 214 9.62 10.44 -8.64
C ASP A 214 8.63 11.35 -7.87
N MET A 215 8.48 11.20 -6.55
CA MET A 215 7.65 12.10 -5.74
C MET A 215 8.45 13.35 -5.36
N THR A 216 8.05 14.49 -5.92
CA THR A 216 8.54 15.83 -5.54
C THR A 216 7.65 16.44 -4.45
N ALA A 217 8.07 17.57 -3.86
CA ALA A 217 7.25 18.31 -2.90
C ALA A 217 5.90 18.72 -3.50
N ASP A 218 5.88 19.23 -4.73
CA ASP A 218 4.65 19.59 -5.44
C ASP A 218 3.72 18.40 -5.68
N ARG A 219 4.28 17.22 -6.01
CA ARG A 219 3.51 15.98 -6.19
C ARG A 219 2.92 15.48 -4.88
N ALA A 220 3.70 15.55 -3.79
CA ALA A 220 3.19 15.22 -2.46
C ALA A 220 2.06 16.18 -2.05
N ALA A 221 2.19 17.48 -2.34
CA ALA A 221 1.16 18.50 -2.06
C ALA A 221 -0.16 18.27 -2.82
N MET A 222 -0.18 17.47 -3.89
CA MET A 222 -1.44 17.09 -4.56
C MET A 222 -2.35 16.24 -3.66
N PHE A 223 -1.81 15.60 -2.62
CA PHE A 223 -2.56 14.81 -1.64
C PHE A 223 -3.01 15.63 -0.42
N ASP A 224 -2.67 16.91 -0.35
CA ASP A 224 -3.01 17.76 0.79
C ASP A 224 -4.53 17.90 0.95
N GLY A 225 -4.96 17.95 2.22
CA GLY A 225 -6.37 18.01 2.60
C GLY A 225 -7.15 16.70 2.45
N LEU A 226 -6.56 15.65 1.85
CA LEU A 226 -7.23 14.34 1.81
C LEU A 226 -7.32 13.71 3.21
N THR A 227 -6.29 13.87 4.04
CA THR A 227 -6.32 13.38 5.43
C THR A 227 -7.36 14.09 6.30
N ASP A 228 -7.79 15.29 5.94
CA ASP A 228 -8.86 16.02 6.66
C ASP A 228 -10.22 15.32 6.54
N LEU A 229 -10.39 14.42 5.56
CA LEU A 229 -11.56 13.55 5.43
C LEU A 229 -11.63 12.49 6.54
N GLN A 230 -10.49 12.20 7.17
CA GLN A 230 -10.35 11.24 8.27
C GLN A 230 -9.57 11.88 9.42
N PRO A 231 -10.20 12.79 10.21
CA PRO A 231 -9.53 13.42 11.34
C PRO A 231 -8.99 12.36 12.31
N GLY A 232 -7.70 12.42 12.61
CA GLY A 232 -7.04 11.44 13.46
C GLY A 232 -6.31 10.31 12.72
N ILE A 233 -6.42 10.23 11.39
CA ILE A 233 -5.70 9.22 10.59
C ILE A 233 -4.19 9.28 10.83
N ILE A 234 -3.56 8.12 10.84
CA ILE A 234 -2.11 7.93 10.96
C ILE A 234 -1.55 7.59 9.59
N PHE A 235 -0.40 8.16 9.20
CA PHE A 235 0.26 7.82 7.94
C PHE A 235 1.77 7.66 8.09
N ASN A 236 2.36 6.79 7.28
CA ASN A 236 3.79 6.51 7.34
C ASN A 236 4.64 7.53 6.57
N ASN A 237 5.96 7.37 6.65
CA ASN A 237 6.93 8.30 6.09
C ASN A 237 7.33 8.05 4.63
N ARG A 238 6.46 7.40 3.85
CA ARG A 238 6.78 6.92 2.50
C ARG A 238 6.08 7.68 1.38
N LEU A 239 5.38 8.78 1.67
CA LEU A 239 4.76 9.64 0.64
C LEU A 239 5.82 10.33 -0.24
N ILE A 240 6.93 10.76 0.37
CA ILE A 240 8.04 11.46 -0.27
C ILE A 240 9.39 11.02 0.36
N TYR A 241 10.48 11.03 -0.42
CA TYR A 241 11.82 10.88 0.14
C TYR A 241 12.21 12.09 1.00
N GLY A 242 13.05 11.83 2.00
CA GLY A 242 13.73 12.87 2.76
C GLY A 242 15.00 13.33 2.06
N LYS A 243 15.83 14.06 2.81
CA LYS A 243 17.17 14.40 2.37
C LYS A 243 17.97 13.11 2.11
N ASP A 244 18.83 13.15 1.10
CA ASP A 244 19.73 12.06 0.71
C ASP A 244 19.05 10.77 0.17
N GLY A 245 17.78 10.84 -0.23
CA GLY A 245 17.09 9.73 -0.90
C GLY A 245 16.67 8.58 0.02
N VAL A 246 16.69 8.79 1.33
CA VAL A 246 16.12 7.87 2.35
C VAL A 246 14.63 8.21 2.54
N TYR A 247 13.80 7.25 2.97
CA TYR A 247 12.40 7.56 3.32
C TYR A 247 12.31 8.75 4.28
N GLY A 248 11.39 9.66 4.00
CA GLY A 248 11.43 11.02 4.54
C GLY A 248 11.10 11.15 6.01
N GLU A 249 11.10 12.40 6.49
CA GLU A 249 10.69 12.73 7.86
C GLU A 249 9.20 13.04 7.98
N VAL A 250 8.53 13.25 6.85
CA VAL A 250 7.11 13.60 6.78
C VAL A 250 6.26 12.35 6.97
N GLY A 251 5.53 12.27 8.07
CA GLY A 251 4.74 11.11 8.45
C GLY A 251 4.72 10.91 9.96
N ASP A 252 3.73 10.18 10.45
CA ASP A 252 3.54 9.91 11.86
C ASP A 252 4.45 8.81 12.39
N LEU A 253 4.89 7.89 11.52
CA LEU A 253 5.76 6.78 11.91
C LEU A 253 6.85 6.53 10.87
N ARG A 254 7.93 5.90 11.31
CA ARG A 254 8.97 5.33 10.43
C ARG A 254 8.74 3.84 10.22
N THR A 255 9.22 3.33 9.09
CA THR A 255 8.88 1.98 8.63
C THR A 255 10.13 1.12 8.34
N PRO A 256 10.88 0.67 9.37
CA PRO A 256 11.86 -0.39 9.15
C PRO A 256 11.16 -1.62 8.54
N GLU A 257 11.76 -2.23 7.53
CA GLU A 257 11.13 -3.31 6.76
C GLU A 257 12.03 -4.55 6.78
N GLN A 258 11.45 -5.72 7.06
CA GLN A 258 12.18 -7.01 7.19
C GLN A 258 13.32 -6.99 8.22
N HIS A 259 13.36 -5.97 9.09
CA HIS A 259 14.36 -5.82 10.14
C HIS A 259 13.77 -5.13 11.37
N ILE A 260 14.13 -5.62 12.56
CA ILE A 260 13.77 -5.00 13.85
C ILE A 260 15.02 -4.30 14.41
N PRO A 261 14.98 -2.98 14.64
CA PRO A 261 16.08 -2.25 15.26
C PRO A 261 16.44 -2.83 16.65
N PRO A 262 17.71 -3.21 16.91
CA PRO A 262 18.08 -3.99 18.08
C PRO A 262 17.87 -3.26 19.42
N THR A 263 17.88 -1.92 19.39
CA THR A 263 17.75 -1.07 20.58
C THR A 263 16.39 -0.37 20.67
N GLY A 264 15.50 -0.61 19.70
CA GLY A 264 14.38 0.27 19.43
C GLY A 264 14.82 1.66 18.92
N LEU A 265 13.84 2.49 18.58
CA LEU A 265 14.01 3.85 18.09
C LEU A 265 13.23 4.81 19.01
N ASP A 266 13.69 6.05 19.12
CA ASP A 266 13.17 7.09 20.02
C ASP A 266 11.99 7.91 19.41
N TYR A 267 11.52 7.50 18.24
CA TYR A 267 10.34 8.00 17.56
C TYR A 267 9.33 6.88 17.33
N ASP A 268 8.12 7.21 16.87
CA ASP A 268 7.12 6.20 16.50
C ASP A 268 7.59 5.43 15.26
N TRP A 269 7.59 4.10 15.33
CA TRP A 269 7.98 3.23 14.22
C TRP A 269 7.17 1.92 14.19
N GLU A 270 6.98 1.40 12.99
CA GLU A 270 6.34 0.11 12.73
C GLU A 270 7.27 -0.75 11.88
N ALA A 271 7.67 -1.91 12.38
CA ALA A 271 8.32 -2.90 11.54
C ALA A 271 7.28 -3.77 10.85
N CYS A 272 7.28 -3.76 9.52
CA CYS A 272 6.54 -4.74 8.73
C CYS A 272 7.44 -5.95 8.44
N GLN A 273 6.88 -7.15 8.60
CA GLN A 273 7.56 -8.44 8.44
C GLN A 273 6.69 -9.39 7.61
N THR A 274 7.29 -10.13 6.69
CA THR A 274 6.66 -11.26 6.00
C THR A 274 6.60 -12.48 6.92
N MET A 275 5.63 -13.37 6.72
CA MET A 275 5.60 -14.66 7.43
C MET A 275 6.49 -15.72 6.77
N ASN A 276 6.60 -15.70 5.44
CA ASN A 276 7.59 -16.45 4.66
C ASN A 276 8.60 -15.46 4.04
N THR A 277 9.03 -15.63 2.78
CA THR A 277 9.99 -14.74 2.11
C THR A 277 9.36 -13.72 1.17
N THR A 278 8.03 -13.70 1.05
CA THR A 278 7.28 -12.83 0.13
C THR A 278 6.14 -12.08 0.83
N TRP A 279 5.71 -10.94 0.26
CA TRP A 279 4.52 -10.24 0.72
C TRP A 279 3.26 -10.79 0.06
N GLY A 280 3.21 -10.75 -1.28
CA GLY A 280 2.13 -11.35 -2.07
C GLY A 280 2.26 -12.86 -2.15
N TYR A 281 1.13 -13.54 -2.34
CA TYR A 281 1.09 -15.00 -2.44
C TYR A 281 2.01 -15.55 -3.54
N LYS A 282 2.91 -16.46 -3.15
CA LYS A 282 3.81 -17.19 -4.04
C LYS A 282 3.65 -18.68 -3.77
N SER A 283 3.19 -19.42 -4.77
CA SER A 283 2.67 -20.80 -4.61
C SER A 283 3.69 -21.86 -4.20
N TYR A 284 4.97 -21.52 -4.25
CA TYR A 284 6.09 -22.41 -3.96
C TYR A 284 7.05 -21.78 -2.92
N ASP A 285 6.59 -20.77 -2.17
CA ASP A 285 7.32 -20.24 -1.01
C ASP A 285 6.78 -20.84 0.29
N ASP A 286 7.40 -21.95 0.69
CA ASP A 286 7.11 -22.67 1.93
C ASP A 286 8.15 -22.39 3.04
N ASP A 287 9.00 -21.36 2.89
CA ASP A 287 10.00 -21.00 3.90
C ASP A 287 9.37 -20.12 5.01
N TRP A 288 8.43 -20.73 5.73
CA TRP A 288 7.68 -20.07 6.80
C TRP A 288 8.52 -19.90 8.07
N LYS A 289 8.52 -18.69 8.61
CA LYS A 289 9.00 -18.41 9.97
C LYS A 289 8.18 -19.22 10.97
N SER A 290 8.85 -19.78 11.96
CA SER A 290 8.18 -20.44 13.07
C SER A 290 7.41 -19.43 13.93
N SER A 291 6.41 -19.91 14.68
CA SER A 291 5.69 -19.08 15.65
C SER A 291 6.55 -18.54 16.80
N GLU A 292 7.77 -19.07 16.98
CA GLU A 292 8.74 -18.55 17.96
C GLU A 292 9.55 -17.38 17.37
N GLN A 293 9.73 -17.36 16.05
CA GLN A 293 10.41 -16.25 15.35
C GLN A 293 9.48 -15.05 15.11
N LEU A 294 8.17 -15.29 14.97
CA LEU A 294 7.13 -14.27 14.82
C LEU A 294 6.72 -13.68 16.17
#